data_AF-A0A970EJ08-F1
#
_entry.id   AF-A0A970EJ08-F1
#
_cell.length_a   1.000
_cell.length_b   1.000
_cell.length_c   1.000
_cell.angle_alpha   90.00
_cell.angle_beta   90.00
_cell.angle_gamma   90.00
#
_symmetry.space_group_name_H-M   'P 1'
#
loop_
_entity.id
_entity.type
_entity.pdbx_description
1 polymer ?
#
loop_
_entity_poly.entity_id
_entity_poly.type
_entity_poly.pdbx_seq_one_letter_code
_entity_poly.pdbx_strand_id
1 'polypeptide(L)' 'CQKLPRYKRPRKIVFAKVPRNPTGKIEKPRLREKFGATNIVARQTANGVNQAI' A
#
# COMPACT_ATOMS: atom_id res chain seq x y z
N CYS A 1 14.13 -8.86 12.09
CA CYS A 1 13.33 -7.64 12.38
C CYS A 1 13.42 -7.14 13.83
N GLN A 2 14.54 -7.34 14.54
CA GLN A 2 14.67 -6.89 15.94
C GLN A 2 14.72 -5.36 16.08
N LYS A 3 15.27 -4.65 15.07
CA LYS A 3 15.37 -3.19 15.05
C LYS A 3 14.05 -2.44 14.80
N LEU A 4 12.96 -3.13 14.48
CA LEU A 4 11.67 -2.51 14.14
C LEU A 4 10.63 -2.74 15.25
N PRO A 5 9.92 -1.70 15.70
CA PRO A 5 8.74 -1.83 16.56
C PRO A 5 7.69 -2.73 15.90
N ARG A 6 6.93 -3.50 16.71
CA ARG A 6 5.98 -4.52 16.24
C ARG A 6 5.00 -4.01 15.17
N TYR A 7 4.53 -2.77 15.28
CA TYR A 7 3.57 -2.17 14.35
C TYR A 7 4.15 -1.81 12.96
N LYS A 8 5.46 -1.58 12.85
CA LYS A 8 6.16 -1.31 11.57
C LYS A 8 6.67 -2.58 10.87
N ARG A 9 6.57 -3.74 11.53
CA ARG A 9 7.05 -4.99 10.95
C ARG A 9 6.16 -5.39 9.77
N PRO A 10 6.74 -5.85 8.65
CA PRO A 10 5.97 -6.32 7.52
C PRO A 10 5.13 -7.54 7.93
N ARG A 11 3.82 -7.48 7.67
CA ARG A 11 2.90 -8.60 7.97
C ARG A 11 2.85 -9.63 6.85
N LYS A 12 3.14 -9.20 5.62
CA LYS A 12 3.16 -10.02 4.40
C LYS A 12 4.37 -9.62 3.56
N ILE A 13 5.07 -10.60 3.00
CA ILE A 13 6.20 -10.40 2.09
C ILE A 13 5.82 -11.07 0.77
N VAL A 14 5.86 -10.32 -0.33
CA VAL A 14 5.50 -10.80 -1.67
C VAL A 14 6.75 -10.74 -2.54
N PHE A 15 7.16 -11.88 -3.09
CA PHE A 15 8.30 -11.98 -3.99
C PHE A 15 7.80 -11.92 -5.44
N ALA A 16 7.89 -10.74 -6.04
CA ALA A 16 7.50 -10.48 -7.41
C ALA A 16 8.54 -9.58 -8.11
N LYS A 17 8.48 -9.49 -9.45
CA LYS A 17 9.35 -8.60 -10.21
C LYS A 17 9.04 -7.14 -9.86
N VAL A 18 10.07 -6.40 -9.42
CA VAL A 18 9.94 -4.99 -9.02
C VAL A 18 9.93 -4.10 -10.27
N PRO A 19 8.82 -3.38 -10.56
CA PRO A 19 8.77 -2.46 -11.69
C PRO A 19 9.70 -1.27 -11.44
N ARG A 20 10.50 -0.93 -12.45
CA ARG A 20 11.41 0.22 -12.45
C ARG A 20 11.16 1.06 -13.69
N ASN A 21 11.40 2.36 -13.56
CA ASN A 21 11.37 3.28 -14.70
C ASN A 21 12.66 3.13 -15.54
N PRO A 22 12.74 3.74 -16.74
CA PRO A 22 13.93 3.70 -17.59
C PRO A 22 15.22 4.23 -16.91
N THR A 23 15.08 5.10 -15.91
CA THR A 23 16.19 5.62 -15.10
C THR A 23 16.59 4.69 -13.94
N GLY A 24 15.95 3.53 -13.79
CA GLY A 24 16.19 2.55 -12.74
C GLY A 24 15.54 2.85 -11.37
N LYS A 25 14.77 3.93 -11.25
CA LYS A 25 14.00 4.29 -10.04
C LYS A 25 12.80 3.35 -9.88
N ILE A 26 12.49 2.96 -8.65
CA ILE A 26 11.36 2.08 -8.33
C ILE A 26 10.04 2.84 -8.45
N GLU A 27 9.10 2.26 -9.20
CA GLU A 27 7.77 2.84 -9.39
C GLU A 27 6.82 2.46 -8.26
N LYS A 28 6.92 3.18 -7.14
CA LYS A 28 6.06 3.01 -5.97
C LYS A 28 4.54 3.07 -6.29
N PRO A 29 4.05 3.93 -7.20
CA PRO A 29 2.62 3.94 -7.56
C PRO A 29 2.15 2.59 -8.09
N ARG A 30 2.84 2.03 -9.11
CA ARG A 30 2.51 0.72 -9.69
C ARG A 30 2.59 -0.42 -8.67
N LEU A 31 3.54 -0.36 -7.73
CA LEU A 31 3.62 -1.34 -6.64
C LEU A 31 2.44 -1.24 -5.67
N ARG A 32 1.99 -0.02 -5.35
CA ARG A 32 0.84 0.22 -4.47
C ARG A 32 -0.48 -0.19 -5.12
N GLU A 33 -0.62 -0.03 -6.43
CA GLU A 33 -1.78 -0.52 -7.18
C GLU A 33 -1.87 -2.05 -7.20
N LYS A 34 -0.73 -2.74 -7.39
CA LYS A 34 -0.70 -4.21 -7.49
C LYS A 34 -0.83 -4.92 -6.14
N PHE A 35 -0.18 -4.41 -5.09
CA PHE A 35 -0.04 -5.13 -3.82
C PHE A 35 -0.48 -4.33 -2.58
N GLY A 36 -0.70 -3.03 -2.73
CA GLY A 36 -1.15 -2.15 -1.65
C GLY A 36 -2.67 -2.00 -1.65
N ALA A 37 -3.22 -1.61 -0.50
CA ALA A 37 -4.57 -1.03 -0.47
C ALA A 37 -4.43 0.44 -0.86
N THR A 38 -4.84 0.79 -2.07
CA THR A 38 -4.95 2.20 -2.49
C THR A 38 -6.05 2.87 -1.67
N ASN A 39 -5.83 4.14 -1.31
CA ASN A 39 -6.90 5.01 -0.81
C ASN A 39 -7.64 4.49 0.44
N ILE A 40 -6.94 3.86 1.40
CA ILE A 40 -7.56 3.30 2.62
C ILE A 40 -8.45 4.33 3.33
N VAL A 41 -7.90 5.54 3.57
CA VAL A 41 -8.63 6.62 4.25
C VAL A 41 -9.80 7.10 3.39
N ALA A 42 -9.58 7.40 2.11
CA ALA A 42 -10.66 7.86 1.23
C ALA A 42 -11.78 6.80 1.07
N ARG A 43 -11.43 5.50 1.03
CA ARG A 43 -12.39 4.39 0.99
C ARG A 43 -13.17 4.25 2.30
N GLN A 44 -12.55 4.55 3.44
CA GLN A 44 -13.22 4.60 4.74
C GLN A 44 -14.18 5.79 4.82
N THR A 45 -13.74 6.98 4.40
CA THR A 45 -14.55 8.21 4.45
C THR A 45 -15.74 8.15 3.49
N ALA A 46 -15.58 7.58 2.29
CA ALA A 46 -16.66 7.43 1.31
C ALA A 46 -17.82 6.52 1.80
N ASN A 47 -17.55 5.56 2.67
CA ASN A 47 -18.58 4.66 3.21
C ASN A 47 -19.36 5.29 4.38
N GLY A 48 -18.84 6.34 5.01
CA GLY A 48 -19.48 7.02 6.15
C GLY A 48 -20.58 8.02 5.78
N VAL A 49 -20.69 8.40 4.51
CA VAL A 49 -21.67 9.40 4.04
C VAL A 49 -22.98 8.78 3.52
N ASN A 50 -23.04 7.47 3.28
CA ASN A 50 -24.23 6.79 2.72
C ASN A 50 -25.06 5.99 3.76
N GLN A 51 -24.98 6.33 5.05
CA GLN A 51 -25.83 5.71 6.11
C GLN A 51 -26.73 6.71 6.84
N ALA A 52 -26.88 7.93 6.31
CA ALA A 52 -27.71 8.96 6.95
C ALA A 52 -28.56 9.72 5.92
N ILE A 53 -29.42 8.98 5.19
CA ILE A 53 -30.73 9.44 4.69
C ILE A 53 -31.67 8.23 4.79
#